data_AF-A0A960EJ02-F1
#
_entry.id   AF-A0A960EJ02-F1
#
_cell.length_a   1.000
_cell.length_b   1.000
_cell.length_c   1.000
_cell.angle_alpha   90.00
_cell.angle_beta   90.00
_cell.angle_gamma   90.00
#
_symmetry.space_group_name_H-M   'P 1'
#
loop_
_entity.id
_entity.type
_entity.pdbx_description
1 polymer ?
#
loop_
_entity_poly.entity_id
_entity_poly.type
_entity_poly.pdbx_seq_one_letter_code
_entity_poly.pdbx_strand_id
1 'polypeptide(L)'
;MKKRLDKVTAELETAEPLQRLQLTQEKLDLEDELASADTKVDLAELEQGFVESAAGYASRKGISYGAFRTVGVPAAVLRAAGISRSS
;
A
#
# COMPACT_ATOMS: atom_id res chain seq x y z
N MET A 1 -3.05 -1.27 -17.75
CA MET A 1 -2.57 -2.57 -17.22
C MET A 1 -3.55 -3.70 -17.56
N LYS A 2 -4.64 -3.93 -16.81
CA LYS A 2 -5.54 -5.10 -17.02
C LYS A 2 -6.03 -5.32 -18.46
N LYS A 3 -6.58 -4.28 -19.12
CA LYS A 3 -7.01 -4.37 -20.54
C LYS A 3 -5.89 -4.75 -21.53
N ARG A 4 -4.63 -4.41 -21.24
CA ARG A 4 -3.49 -4.78 -22.09
C ARG A 4 -3.05 -6.22 -21.80
N LEU A 5 -3.08 -6.64 -20.54
CA LEU A 5 -2.82 -8.02 -20.13
C LEU A 5 -3.79 -9.00 -20.81
N ASP A 6 -5.08 -8.67 -20.85
CA ASP A 6 -6.10 -9.48 -21.54
C ASP A 6 -5.79 -9.61 -23.03
N LYS A 7 -5.40 -8.49 -23.67
CA LYS A 7 -5.04 -8.45 -25.09
C LYS A 7 -3.77 -9.24 -25.40
N VAL A 8 -2.72 -9.10 -24.58
CA VAL A 8 -1.46 -9.86 -24.73
C VAL A 8 -1.70 -11.36 -24.55
N THR A 9 -2.57 -11.74 -23.62
CA THR A 9 -2.95 -13.15 -23.39
C THR A 9 -3.66 -13.74 -24.60
N ALA A 10 -4.57 -12.99 -25.24
CA ALA A 10 -5.23 -13.41 -26.47
C ALA A 10 -4.25 -13.48 -27.68
N GLU A 11 -3.33 -12.51 -27.80
CA GLU A 11 -2.32 -12.49 -28.87
C GLU A 11 -1.34 -13.67 -28.74
N LEU A 12 -1.04 -14.13 -27.52
CA LEU A 12 -0.16 -15.29 -27.27
C LEU A 12 -0.70 -16.63 -27.80
N GLU A 13 -2.02 -16.78 -27.96
CA GLU A 13 -2.62 -18.03 -28.45
C GLU A 13 -2.25 -18.33 -29.91
N THR A 14 -2.05 -17.27 -30.69
CA THR A 14 -1.82 -17.35 -32.15
C THR A 14 -0.47 -16.77 -32.58
N ALA A 15 0.36 -16.33 -31.63
CA ALA A 15 1.65 -15.70 -31.91
C ALA A 15 2.69 -16.66 -32.50
N GLU A 16 3.37 -16.18 -33.53
CA GLU A 16 4.59 -16.78 -34.09
C GLU A 16 5.71 -16.88 -33.03
N PRO A 17 6.67 -17.82 -33.15
CA PRO A 17 7.64 -18.13 -32.08
C PRO A 17 8.41 -16.93 -31.51
N LEU A 18 8.87 -16.00 -32.36
CA LEU A 18 9.58 -14.79 -31.93
C LEU A 18 8.64 -13.78 -31.24
N GLN A 19 7.42 -13.65 -31.75
CA GLN A 19 6.41 -12.76 -31.18
C GLN A 19 5.90 -13.29 -29.84
N ARG A 20 5.81 -14.62 -29.69
CA ARG A 20 5.43 -15.29 -28.44
C ARG A 20 6.40 -14.98 -27.31
N LEU A 21 7.70 -14.93 -27.60
CA LEU A 21 8.72 -14.54 -26.61
C LEU A 21 8.51 -13.09 -26.13
N GLN A 22 8.32 -12.17 -27.07
CA GLN A 22 8.09 -10.74 -26.76
C GLN A 22 6.81 -10.53 -25.94
N LEU A 23 5.70 -11.15 -26.36
CA LEU A 23 4.42 -11.05 -25.66
C LEU A 23 4.46 -11.71 -24.28
N THR A 24 5.24 -12.78 -24.12
CA THR A 24 5.44 -13.42 -22.80
C THR A 24 6.18 -12.47 -21.88
N GLN A 25 7.19 -11.75 -22.37
CA GLN A 25 7.90 -10.78 -21.54
C GLN A 25 7.02 -9.58 -21.18
N GLU A 26 6.25 -9.06 -22.14
CA GLU A 26 5.28 -7.99 -21.86
C GLU A 26 4.22 -8.44 -20.83
N LYS A 27 3.77 -9.70 -20.89
CA LYS A 27 2.86 -10.28 -19.90
C LYS A 27 3.48 -10.26 -18.49
N LEU A 28 4.72 -10.73 -18.36
CA LEU A 28 5.43 -10.76 -17.07
C LEU A 28 5.62 -9.35 -16.50
N ASP A 29 6.04 -8.39 -17.32
CA ASP A 29 6.22 -7.00 -16.89
C ASP A 29 4.89 -6.38 -16.41
N LEU A 30 3.77 -6.67 -17.10
CA LEU A 30 2.43 -6.21 -16.71
C LEU A 30 1.91 -6.88 -15.43
N GLU A 31 2.22 -8.15 -15.22
CA GLU A 31 1.88 -8.88 -14.00
C GLU A 31 2.68 -8.36 -12.80
N ASP A 32 3.98 -8.10 -12.98
CA ASP A 32 4.85 -7.51 -11.95
C ASP A 32 4.42 -6.08 -11.60
N GLU A 33 4.06 -5.26 -12.59
CA GLU A 33 3.55 -3.91 -12.33
C GLU A 33 2.20 -3.94 -11.61
N LEU A 34 1.32 -4.88 -11.95
CA LEU A 34 0.06 -5.09 -11.23
C LEU A 34 0.30 -5.57 -9.80
N ALA A 35 1.20 -6.53 -9.60
CA ALA A 35 1.57 -7.02 -8.27
C ALA A 35 2.21 -5.90 -7.43
N SER A 36 3.05 -5.06 -8.03
CA SER A 36 3.64 -3.89 -7.37
C SER A 36 2.59 -2.84 -7.01
N ALA A 37 1.58 -2.67 -7.86
CA ALA A 37 0.45 -1.78 -7.60
C ALA A 37 -0.53 -2.33 -6.53
N ASP A 38 -0.66 -3.65 -6.40
CA ASP A 38 -1.39 -4.35 -5.32
C ASP A 38 -0.56 -4.44 -4.03
N THR A 39 0.77 -4.32 -4.11
CA THR A 39 1.66 -4.09 -2.96
C THR A 39 1.55 -2.62 -2.48
N LYS A 40 0.41 -1.97 -2.70
CA LYS A 40 0.01 -0.82 -1.91
C LYS A 40 -0.33 -1.37 -0.53
N VAL A 41 0.64 -1.29 0.36
CA VAL A 41 0.43 -1.38 1.81
C VAL A 41 -0.93 -0.75 2.13
N ASP A 42 -1.85 -1.52 2.69
CA ASP A 42 -3.17 -1.02 3.06
C ASP A 42 -2.99 -0.03 4.21
N LEU A 43 -2.76 1.23 3.83
CA LEU A 43 -2.55 2.32 4.78
C LEU A 43 -3.79 2.53 5.65
N ALA A 44 -4.98 2.17 5.18
CA ALA A 44 -6.20 2.29 5.98
C ALA A 44 -6.23 1.23 7.08
N GLU A 45 -5.89 -0.03 6.76
CA GLU A 45 -5.76 -1.09 7.76
C GLU A 45 -4.66 -0.77 8.79
N LEU A 46 -3.51 -0.30 8.33
CA LEU A 46 -2.42 0.12 9.22
C LEU A 46 -2.80 1.32 10.09
N GLU A 47 -3.49 2.31 9.53
CA GLU A 47 -3.98 3.46 10.29
C GLU A 47 -4.99 3.02 11.36
N GLN A 48 -5.89 2.10 11.02
CA GLN A 48 -6.86 1.54 11.97
C GLN A 48 -6.15 0.82 13.13
N GLY A 49 -5.20 -0.07 12.84
CA GLY A 49 -4.43 -0.76 13.87
C GLY A 49 -3.62 0.20 14.75
N PHE A 50 -3.09 1.28 14.16
CA PHE A 50 -2.44 2.36 14.92
C PHE A 50 -3.44 3.05 15.86
N VAL A 51 -4.59 3.49 15.34
CA VAL A 51 -5.63 4.20 16.09
C VAL A 51 -6.11 3.40 17.30
N GLU A 52 -6.30 2.10 17.14
CA GLU A 52 -6.75 1.20 18.22
C GLU A 52 -5.72 1.06 19.36
N SER A 53 -4.42 1.12 19.05
CA SER A 53 -3.34 0.82 20.00
C SER A 53 -2.61 2.04 20.57
N ALA A 54 -2.61 3.17 19.84
CA ALA A 54 -1.69 4.27 20.08
C ALA A 54 -1.91 4.98 21.42
N ALA A 55 -3.16 5.27 21.83
CA ALA A 55 -3.40 5.94 23.11
C ALA A 55 -2.94 5.13 24.32
N GLY A 56 -3.23 3.83 24.35
CA GLY A 56 -2.80 2.95 25.43
C GLY A 56 -1.28 2.80 25.50
N TYR A 57 -0.62 2.73 24.34
CA TYR A 57 0.85 2.75 24.27
C TYR A 57 1.44 4.08 24.75
N ALA A 58 0.91 5.21 24.27
CA ALA A 58 1.35 6.55 24.62
C ALA A 58 1.25 6.80 26.13
N SER A 59 0.11 6.46 26.74
CA SER A 59 -0.10 6.58 28.18
C SER A 59 0.89 5.73 28.99
N ARG A 60 1.13 4.48 28.59
CA ARG A 60 2.09 3.58 29.27
C ARG A 60 3.54 4.03 29.14
N LYS A 61 3.89 4.74 28.07
CA LYS A 61 5.26 5.18 27.76
C LYS A 61 5.51 6.65 28.02
N GLY A 62 4.51 7.43 28.42
CA GLY A 62 4.62 8.88 28.60
C GLY A 62 4.94 9.63 27.30
N ILE A 63 4.46 9.12 26.15
CA ILE A 63 4.73 9.74 24.84
C ILE A 63 3.65 10.78 24.57
N SER A 64 4.07 12.02 24.42
CA SER A 64 3.16 13.14 24.18
C SER A 64 2.72 13.23 22.71
N TYR A 65 1.62 13.94 22.46
CA TYR A 65 1.20 14.34 21.11
C TYR A 65 2.34 14.98 20.30
N GLY A 66 3.14 15.84 20.94
CA GLY A 66 4.26 16.51 20.30
C GLY A 66 5.31 15.54 19.77
N ALA A 67 5.62 14.48 20.55
CA ALA A 67 6.58 13.47 20.13
C ALA A 67 6.13 12.73 18.86
N PHE A 68 4.85 12.35 18.77
CA PHE A 68 4.31 11.73 17.55
C PHE A 68 4.35 12.67 16.34
N ARG A 69 4.07 13.97 16.54
CA ARG A 69 4.12 14.96 15.46
C ARG A 69 5.55 15.13 14.91
N THR A 70 6.57 15.06 15.75
CA THR A 70 7.98 15.19 15.32
C THR A 70 8.41 14.04 14.42
N VAL A 71 7.89 12.83 14.62
CA VAL A 71 8.19 11.66 13.77
C VAL A 71 7.25 11.53 12.56
N GLY A 72 6.39 12.52 12.34
CA GLY A 72 5.57 12.62 11.12
C GLY A 72 4.15 12.08 11.21
N VAL A 73 3.67 11.62 12.37
CA VAL A 73 2.28 11.14 12.48
C VAL A 73 1.31 12.32 12.28
N PRO A 74 0.34 12.24 11.36
CA PRO A 74 -0.59 13.32 11.10
C PRO A 74 -1.49 13.64 12.31
N ALA A 75 -1.90 14.90 12.45
CA ALA A 75 -2.78 15.32 13.53
C ALA A 75 -4.16 14.65 13.49
N ALA A 76 -4.66 14.33 12.28
CA ALA A 76 -5.93 13.62 12.09
C ALA A 76 -5.86 12.20 12.67
N VAL A 77 -4.79 11.47 12.40
CA VAL A 77 -4.55 10.12 12.92
C VAL A 77 -4.43 10.12 14.44
N LEU A 78 -3.71 11.08 15.02
CA LEU A 78 -3.60 11.21 16.49
C LEU A 78 -4.95 11.54 17.14
N ARG A 79 -5.77 12.37 16.49
CA ARG A 79 -7.11 12.69 16.95
C ARG A 79 -8.02 11.45 16.90
N ALA A 80 -7.94 10.67 15.82
CA ALA A 80 -8.67 9.40 15.71
C ALA A 80 -8.23 8.41 16.81
N ALA A 81 -6.93 8.38 17.12
CA ALA A 81 -6.35 7.58 18.21
C ALA A 81 -6.67 8.10 19.62
N GLY A 82 -7.38 9.22 19.77
CA GLY A 82 -7.69 9.82 21.08
C GLY A 82 -6.52 10.53 21.77
N ILE A 83 -5.42 10.81 21.06
CA ILE A 83 -4.24 11.51 21.59
C ILE A 83 -4.40 13.01 21.32
N SER A 84 -4.64 13.78 22.39
CA SER A 84 -4.83 15.23 22.30
C SER A 84 -3.55 16.01 22.62
N ARG A 85 -3.53 17.30 22.27
CA ARG A 85 -2.40 18.21 22.60
C ARG A 85 -2.20 18.41 24.10
N SER A 86 -3.22 18.12 24.90
CA SER A 86 -3.23 18.22 26.36
C SER A 86 -3.03 16.88 27.07
N SER A 87 -2.87 15.79 26.31
CA SER A 87 -2.69 14.42 26.82
C SER A 87 -1.24 14.11 27.15
#